data_AF-A0A2C5WU16-F1
#
_entry.id   AF-A0A2C5WU16-F1
#
_cell.length_a   1.000
_cell.length_b   1.000
_cell.length_c   1.000
_cell.angle_alpha   90.00
_cell.angle_beta   90.00
_cell.angle_gamma   90.00
#
_symmetry.space_group_name_H-M   'P 1'
#
loop_
_entity.id
_entity.type
_entity.pdbx_description
1 polymer ?
#
loop_
_entity_poly.entity_id
_entity_poly.type
_entity_poly.pdbx_seq_one_letter_code
_entity_poly.pdbx_strand_id
1 'polypeptide(L)'
;MRVSYLLSAGLSLLYFPGCKAASDSQGPARVVGSAEPGTSMMPYPDSNYLNDHGYLRSVRKSGITNFYSQRYKPDSVEPVLQLYYDADNKAIIFYDNHLYVERYGSEISFYAKDIRETTPSQIPDENTLRLSEISKAFCNEQGFEVDQLKWIIMDVLDAGTRSKIVSYREKHDLRPKDNIVITPDDLEFYTDLRSKYYWDAHDMVPGFEIDRIIISRQERLISGSAYPAIVAEMMAFSFQKKVPKDEKASSEPEEIVAQFFDEDSLNAALKVAEDVLETERKNSL
;
A
#
# COMPACT_ATOMS: atom_id res chain seq x y z
N MET A 1 -17.82 -47.83 -20.47
CA MET A 1 -17.94 -47.69 -21.94
C MET A 1 -17.07 -46.54 -22.38
N ARG A 2 -16.04 -46.83 -23.19
CA ARG A 2 -15.18 -45.84 -23.86
C ARG A 2 -15.84 -45.48 -25.19
N VAL A 3 -15.90 -44.20 -25.54
CA VAL A 3 -15.83 -43.77 -26.95
C VAL A 3 -15.00 -42.49 -27.01
N SER A 4 -13.88 -42.60 -27.69
CA SER A 4 -12.95 -41.53 -28.07
C SER A 4 -13.35 -41.02 -29.46
N TYR A 5 -13.13 -39.74 -29.76
CA TYR A 5 -12.84 -39.29 -31.13
C TYR A 5 -11.82 -38.12 -31.12
N LEU A 6 -10.68 -38.41 -31.74
CA LEU A 6 -9.67 -37.49 -32.26
C LEU A 6 -10.03 -37.15 -33.72
N LEU A 7 -9.58 -35.98 -34.21
CA LEU A 7 -9.09 -35.65 -35.57
C LEU A 7 -8.84 -34.11 -35.56
N SER A 8 -7.64 -33.56 -35.66
CA SER A 8 -6.54 -33.66 -36.65
C SER A 8 -6.65 -32.64 -37.81
N ALA A 9 -5.63 -31.76 -37.83
CA ALA A 9 -4.90 -31.17 -38.96
C ALA A 9 -5.58 -30.18 -39.93
N GLY A 10 -4.88 -29.06 -40.16
CA GLY A 10 -5.12 -28.14 -41.27
C GLY A 10 -4.20 -26.91 -41.27
N LEU A 11 -2.89 -27.13 -41.40
CA LEU A 11 -1.90 -26.07 -41.71
C LEU A 11 -1.93 -25.81 -43.22
N SER A 12 -2.01 -24.54 -43.65
CA SER A 12 -1.69 -24.12 -45.02
C SER A 12 -1.06 -22.73 -45.04
N LEU A 13 0.25 -22.72 -45.28
CA LEU A 13 1.09 -21.60 -45.72
C LEU A 13 1.06 -21.54 -47.25
N LEU A 14 0.70 -20.37 -47.83
CA LEU A 14 1.07 -19.92 -49.19
C LEU A 14 0.98 -18.37 -49.15
N TYR A 15 2.05 -17.56 -49.11
CA TYR A 15 3.06 -17.18 -50.13
C TYR A 15 2.53 -16.46 -51.39
N PHE A 16 3.34 -15.46 -51.80
CA PHE A 16 3.42 -14.68 -53.06
C PHE A 16 2.94 -13.20 -52.99
N PRO A 17 3.45 -12.29 -53.86
CA PRO A 17 4.81 -11.73 -53.82
C PRO A 17 4.89 -10.21 -54.15
N GLY A 18 6.02 -9.57 -53.81
CA GLY A 18 6.68 -8.59 -54.68
C GLY A 18 6.18 -7.14 -54.72
N CYS A 19 6.98 -6.22 -54.18
CA CYS A 19 7.31 -4.96 -54.85
C CYS A 19 8.76 -4.58 -54.53
N LYS A 20 9.54 -4.31 -55.59
CA LYS A 20 10.95 -3.92 -55.56
C LYS A 20 11.12 -2.43 -55.26
N ALA A 21 12.34 -2.13 -54.83
CA ALA A 21 12.91 -0.85 -54.42
C ALA A 21 12.90 0.27 -55.47
N ALA A 22 12.94 1.51 -54.97
CA ALA A 22 13.60 2.64 -55.61
C ALA A 22 14.74 3.12 -54.71
N SER A 23 15.93 3.29 -55.30
CA SER A 23 17.15 3.78 -54.65
C SER A 23 17.26 5.31 -54.68
N ASP A 24 18.20 5.76 -53.87
CA ASP A 24 19.01 6.99 -53.96
C ASP A 24 18.45 8.29 -53.36
N SER A 25 19.03 8.72 -52.24
CA SER A 25 20.29 9.49 -52.28
C SER A 25 20.72 9.96 -50.88
N GLN A 26 22.03 10.09 -50.70
CA GLN A 26 22.75 10.41 -49.48
C GLN A 26 22.53 11.85 -48.97
N GLY A 27 22.54 12.03 -47.65
CA GLY A 27 22.77 13.31 -46.96
C GLY A 27 22.78 13.13 -45.44
N PRO A 28 23.69 13.77 -44.69
CA PRO A 28 24.21 13.21 -43.43
C PRO A 28 23.44 13.61 -42.15
N ALA A 29 23.59 12.74 -41.17
CA ALA A 29 23.58 12.98 -39.72
C ALA A 29 22.49 13.88 -39.12
N ARG A 30 21.54 13.24 -38.44
CA ARG A 30 21.07 13.74 -37.15
C ARG A 30 20.95 12.56 -36.21
N VAL A 31 21.85 12.50 -35.23
CA VAL A 31 21.68 11.71 -34.02
C VAL A 31 20.41 12.24 -33.36
N VAL A 32 19.28 11.60 -33.64
CA VAL A 32 18.10 11.73 -32.80
C VAL A 32 18.42 10.88 -31.60
N GLY A 33 18.87 11.54 -30.53
CA GLY A 33 18.97 10.93 -29.22
C GLY A 33 17.65 10.23 -28.96
N SER A 34 17.73 8.91 -28.83
CA SER A 34 16.66 8.12 -28.26
C SER A 34 16.46 8.70 -26.87
N ALA A 35 15.39 9.47 -26.71
CA ALA A 35 14.92 9.86 -25.40
C ALA A 35 14.53 8.55 -24.73
N GLU A 36 15.40 8.07 -23.85
CA GLU A 36 15.00 7.11 -22.82
C GLU A 36 13.69 7.62 -22.23
N PRO A 37 12.68 6.76 -22.02
CA PRO A 37 11.50 7.15 -21.28
C PRO A 37 11.98 7.36 -19.85
N GLY A 38 12.39 8.59 -19.56
CA GLY A 38 12.74 9.05 -18.23
C GLY A 38 11.60 8.64 -17.34
N THR A 39 11.88 7.69 -16.46
CA THR A 39 11.05 7.42 -15.30
C THR A 39 10.89 8.78 -14.65
N SER A 40 9.69 9.35 -14.76
CA SER A 40 9.32 10.56 -14.03
C SER A 40 9.27 10.16 -12.56
N MET A 41 10.45 10.03 -11.96
CA MET A 41 10.62 10.18 -10.53
C MET A 41 10.15 11.60 -10.26
N MET A 42 8.96 11.72 -9.66
CA MET A 42 8.59 12.93 -8.95
C MET A 42 9.81 13.29 -8.07
N PRO A 43 10.33 14.54 -8.17
CA PRO A 43 11.47 14.93 -7.36
C PRO A 43 11.14 14.63 -5.89
N TYR A 44 12.05 13.93 -5.21
CA TYR A 44 11.84 13.59 -3.80
C TYR A 44 11.53 14.87 -3.02
N PRO A 45 10.49 14.85 -2.18
CA PRO A 45 10.14 16.01 -1.36
C PRO A 45 11.34 16.40 -0.50
N ASP A 46 11.67 17.70 -0.45
CA ASP A 46 12.75 18.21 0.39
C ASP A 46 12.43 18.02 1.89
N SER A 47 13.41 18.29 2.76
CA SER A 47 13.25 18.11 4.21
C SER A 47 12.22 19.05 4.86
N ASN A 48 11.73 20.06 4.14
CA ASN A 48 10.72 21.00 4.63
C ASN A 48 9.33 20.72 4.07
N TYR A 49 9.20 19.84 3.08
CA TYR A 49 7.97 19.53 2.37
C TYR A 49 6.77 19.32 3.31
N LEU A 50 6.93 18.53 4.37
CA LEU A 50 5.85 18.30 5.33
C LEU A 50 5.43 19.59 6.07
N ASN A 51 6.41 20.36 6.55
CA ASN A 51 6.17 21.63 7.22
C ASN A 51 5.54 22.67 6.28
N ASP A 52 5.99 22.72 5.03
CA ASP A 52 5.48 23.64 4.00
C ASP A 52 4.01 23.36 3.67
N HIS A 53 3.58 22.10 3.82
CA HIS A 53 2.17 21.69 3.69
C HIS A 53 1.42 21.74 5.04
N GLY A 54 2.02 22.28 6.10
CA GLY A 54 1.37 22.48 7.40
C GLY A 54 1.31 21.23 8.30
N TYR A 55 2.13 20.21 8.04
CA TYR A 55 2.28 19.06 8.91
C TYR A 55 3.46 19.25 9.87
N LEU A 56 3.19 19.20 11.16
CA LEU A 56 4.20 19.22 12.21
C LEU A 56 4.50 17.80 12.68
N ARG A 57 5.78 17.49 12.85
CA ARG A 57 6.25 16.18 13.28
C ARG A 57 6.70 16.22 14.75
N SER A 58 6.39 15.16 15.50
CA SER A 58 6.96 14.89 16.82
C SER A 58 7.34 13.43 16.94
N VAL A 59 8.49 13.13 17.55
CA VAL A 59 8.94 11.75 17.77
C VAL A 59 8.87 11.44 19.26
N ARG A 60 8.17 10.37 19.62
CA ARG A 60 8.02 9.88 21.00
C ARG A 60 9.25 9.09 21.42
N LYS A 61 9.42 8.90 22.74
CA LYS A 61 10.50 8.06 23.30
C LYS A 61 10.42 6.60 22.84
N SER A 62 9.23 6.12 22.51
CA SER A 62 8.97 4.80 21.93
C SER A 62 9.45 4.67 20.47
N GLY A 63 9.82 5.78 19.82
CA GLY A 63 10.14 5.82 18.40
C GLY A 63 8.93 6.10 17.50
N ILE A 64 7.70 6.12 18.03
CA ILE A 64 6.51 6.50 17.27
C ILE A 64 6.66 7.95 16.80
N THR A 65 6.45 8.16 15.51
CA THR A 65 6.38 9.48 14.89
C THR A 65 4.91 9.89 14.76
N ASN A 66 4.58 11.00 15.39
CA ASN A 66 3.29 11.65 15.31
C ASN A 66 3.34 12.78 14.29
N PHE A 67 2.35 12.84 13.42
CA PHE A 67 2.10 13.98 12.55
C PHE A 67 0.86 14.72 13.04
N TYR A 68 0.97 16.03 13.11
CA TYR A 68 -0.08 16.96 13.50
C TYR A 68 -0.35 17.90 12.32
N SER A 69 -1.59 18.31 12.16
CA SER A 69 -1.92 19.40 11.25
C SER A 69 -3.07 20.19 11.85
N GLN A 70 -3.02 21.51 11.71
CA GLN A 70 -4.05 22.41 12.25
C GLN A 70 -5.40 22.20 11.56
N ARG A 71 -5.43 21.52 10.41
CA ARG A 71 -6.66 21.16 9.69
C ARG A 71 -7.37 19.98 10.35
N TYR A 72 -6.63 19.11 11.04
CA TYR A 72 -7.20 18.01 11.82
C TYR A 72 -7.46 18.47 13.25
N LYS A 73 -8.73 18.72 13.58
CA LYS A 73 -9.19 19.14 14.92
C LYS A 73 -8.27 20.23 15.53
N PRO A 74 -8.41 21.51 15.13
CA PRO A 74 -7.46 22.59 15.45
C PRO A 74 -7.08 22.72 16.94
N ASP A 75 -8.01 22.39 17.83
CA ASP A 75 -7.85 22.47 19.28
C ASP A 75 -7.41 21.14 19.93
N SER A 76 -7.19 20.10 19.13
CA SER A 76 -6.82 18.77 19.59
C SER A 76 -5.32 18.60 19.66
N VAL A 77 -4.88 17.90 20.70
CA VAL A 77 -3.51 17.37 20.83
C VAL A 77 -3.37 15.98 20.20
N GLU A 78 -4.40 15.51 19.51
CA GLU A 78 -4.39 14.23 18.81
C GLU A 78 -3.67 14.37 17.47
N PRO A 79 -2.70 13.51 17.17
CA PRO A 79 -2.08 13.48 15.85
C PRO A 79 -3.09 13.04 14.78
N VAL A 80 -2.95 13.58 13.57
CA VAL A 80 -3.72 13.13 12.40
C VAL A 80 -3.22 11.79 11.88
N LEU A 81 -1.94 11.49 12.11
CA LEU A 81 -1.32 10.23 11.72
C LEU A 81 -0.26 9.84 12.75
N GLN A 82 -0.23 8.58 13.12
CA GLN A 82 0.85 7.98 13.91
C GLN A 82 1.51 6.90 13.08
N LEU A 83 2.84 6.82 13.10
CA LEU A 83 3.54 5.72 12.45
C LEU A 83 4.81 5.34 13.18
N TYR A 84 5.27 4.13 12.92
CA TYR A 84 6.55 3.60 13.37
C TYR A 84 7.26 2.93 12.19
N TYR A 85 8.58 3.08 12.14
CA TYR A 85 9.42 2.41 11.17
C TYR A 85 10.30 1.37 11.85
N ASP A 86 10.12 0.12 11.45
CA ASP A 86 10.94 -1.01 11.84
C ASP A 86 12.01 -1.23 10.78
N ALA A 87 13.22 -0.74 11.06
CA ALA A 87 14.36 -0.84 10.15
C ALA A 87 14.81 -2.29 9.95
N ASP A 88 14.71 -3.13 10.98
CA ASP A 88 15.21 -4.51 10.96
C ASP A 88 14.33 -5.39 10.06
N ASN A 89 13.02 -5.20 10.13
CA ASN A 89 12.05 -5.93 9.31
C ASN A 89 11.64 -5.18 8.03
N LYS A 90 12.21 -3.98 7.80
CA LYS A 90 11.86 -3.09 6.68
C LYS A 90 10.36 -2.88 6.56
N ALA A 91 9.72 -2.57 7.69
CA ALA A 91 8.29 -2.39 7.78
C ALA A 91 7.96 -0.97 8.23
N ILE A 92 6.91 -0.39 7.64
CA ILE A 92 6.28 0.82 8.17
C ILE A 92 4.90 0.45 8.71
N ILE A 93 4.63 0.85 9.95
CA ILE A 93 3.39 0.56 10.65
C ILE A 93 2.66 1.88 10.88
N PHE A 94 1.47 2.00 10.32
CA PHE A 94 0.58 3.15 10.49
C PHE A 94 -0.47 2.84 11.55
N TYR A 95 -0.44 3.62 12.62
CA TYR A 95 -1.45 3.63 13.65
C TYR A 95 -2.38 4.83 13.45
N ASP A 96 -3.66 4.63 13.75
CA ASP A 96 -4.63 5.72 13.91
C ASP A 96 -4.57 6.82 12.81
N ASN A 97 -4.68 6.40 11.55
CA ASN A 97 -4.69 7.29 10.39
C ASN A 97 -6.04 8.02 10.21
N HIS A 98 -6.05 9.32 10.52
CA HIS A 98 -7.19 10.22 10.39
C HIS A 98 -7.06 11.22 9.24
N LEU A 99 -6.15 11.04 8.28
CA LEU A 99 -5.97 11.96 7.15
C LEU A 99 -7.26 12.15 6.33
N TYR A 100 -8.13 11.14 6.30
CA TYR A 100 -9.43 11.24 5.63
C TYR A 100 -10.34 12.31 6.28
N VAL A 101 -10.18 12.60 7.57
CA VAL A 101 -10.96 13.62 8.28
C VAL A 101 -10.57 15.02 7.82
N GLU A 102 -9.28 15.27 7.54
CA GLU A 102 -8.84 16.54 6.97
C GLU A 102 -9.46 16.77 5.60
N ARG A 103 -9.52 15.70 4.80
CA ARG A 103 -9.95 15.76 3.40
C ARG A 103 -11.45 15.97 3.23
N TYR A 104 -12.27 15.44 4.13
CA TYR A 104 -13.72 15.44 4.01
C TYR A 104 -14.44 16.17 5.16
N GLY A 105 -13.70 16.74 6.10
CA GLY A 105 -14.24 17.36 7.30
C GLY A 105 -14.82 16.35 8.30
N SER A 106 -14.89 16.74 9.57
CA SER A 106 -15.44 15.90 10.65
C SER A 106 -16.91 15.57 10.48
N GLU A 107 -17.69 16.46 9.85
CA GLU A 107 -19.15 16.34 9.69
C GLU A 107 -19.57 15.27 8.68
N ILE A 108 -18.73 14.90 7.71
CA ILE A 108 -19.06 13.89 6.68
C ILE A 108 -18.74 12.46 7.16
N SER A 109 -17.93 12.31 8.21
CA SER A 109 -17.38 11.02 8.65
C SER A 109 -18.41 10.01 9.19
N PHE A 110 -19.60 10.44 9.61
CA PHE A 110 -20.63 9.55 10.18
C PHE A 110 -21.64 8.99 9.18
N TYR A 111 -21.80 9.59 7.99
CA TYR A 111 -22.87 9.24 7.04
C TYR A 111 -22.40 8.87 5.63
N ALA A 112 -21.10 8.75 5.39
CA ALA A 112 -20.53 8.39 4.08
C ALA A 112 -20.73 6.91 3.68
N LYS A 113 -21.92 6.35 3.88
CA LYS A 113 -22.29 5.01 3.40
C LYS A 113 -22.55 5.00 1.88
N ASP A 114 -22.88 6.14 1.27
CA ASP A 114 -23.14 6.25 -0.17
C ASP A 114 -22.72 7.63 -0.71
N ILE A 115 -21.42 7.86 -0.93
CA ILE A 115 -20.98 9.06 -1.69
C ILE A 115 -21.03 8.74 -3.19
N ARG A 116 -22.25 8.69 -3.74
CA ARG A 116 -22.49 8.98 -5.16
C ARG A 116 -23.27 10.28 -5.37
N GLU A 117 -23.84 10.86 -4.30
CA GLU A 117 -24.63 12.08 -4.38
C GLU A 117 -24.38 12.98 -3.16
N THR A 118 -23.23 13.65 -3.10
CA THR A 118 -23.10 14.86 -2.28
C THR A 118 -22.41 15.95 -3.09
N THR A 119 -23.02 17.13 -2.99
CA THR A 119 -22.73 18.43 -3.59
C THR A 119 -21.22 18.75 -3.71
N PRO A 120 -20.75 19.27 -4.86
CA PRO A 120 -19.34 19.54 -5.10
C PRO A 120 -18.92 20.86 -4.43
N SER A 121 -18.38 20.82 -3.21
CA SER A 121 -17.70 22.00 -2.64
C SER A 121 -16.64 21.72 -1.58
N GLN A 122 -15.98 20.55 -1.62
CA GLN A 122 -14.73 20.37 -0.89
C GLN A 122 -13.71 19.73 -1.84
N ILE A 123 -13.14 20.58 -2.70
CA ILE A 123 -11.85 20.27 -3.32
C ILE A 123 -10.88 20.17 -2.13
N PRO A 124 -10.12 19.06 -1.99
CA PRO A 124 -9.09 18.97 -0.97
C PRO A 124 -8.21 20.22 -1.06
N ASP A 125 -7.94 20.87 0.07
CA ASP A 125 -6.93 21.93 0.14
C ASP A 125 -5.65 21.39 -0.50
N GLU A 126 -5.01 22.20 -1.36
CA GLU A 126 -3.76 21.84 -2.06
C GLU A 126 -2.66 21.43 -1.07
N ASN A 127 -2.78 21.88 0.19
CA ASN A 127 -1.87 21.53 1.28
C ASN A 127 -2.24 20.23 2.00
N THR A 128 -3.33 19.54 1.62
CA THR A 128 -3.72 18.25 2.21
C THR A 128 -2.94 17.13 1.51
N LEU A 129 -2.01 16.53 2.24
CA LEU A 129 -1.17 15.46 1.71
C LEU A 129 -1.88 14.10 1.83
N ARG A 130 -1.70 13.26 0.81
CA ARG A 130 -2.07 11.85 0.87
C ARG A 130 -1.10 11.08 1.76
N LEU A 131 -1.55 9.93 2.25
CA LEU A 131 -0.71 9.05 3.05
C LEU A 131 0.57 8.65 2.29
N SER A 132 0.50 8.44 0.98
CA SER A 132 1.66 8.12 0.15
C SER A 132 2.67 9.27 0.03
N GLU A 133 2.22 10.52 0.04
CA GLU A 133 3.08 11.70 0.01
C GLU A 133 3.80 11.88 1.36
N ILE A 134 3.06 11.75 2.46
CA ILE A 134 3.63 11.79 3.82
C ILE A 134 4.65 10.65 4.01
N SER A 135 4.31 9.45 3.55
CA SER A 135 5.19 8.28 3.66
C SER A 135 6.49 8.47 2.90
N LYS A 136 6.44 8.98 1.66
CA LYS A 136 7.64 9.25 0.84
C LYS A 136 8.52 10.31 1.47
N ALA A 137 7.94 11.40 1.98
CA ALA A 137 8.67 12.43 2.69
C ALA A 137 9.33 11.87 3.96
N PHE A 138 8.59 11.08 4.74
CA PHE A 138 9.13 10.44 5.93
C PHE A 138 10.29 9.48 5.61
N CYS A 139 10.16 8.62 4.60
CA CYS A 139 11.22 7.67 4.22
C CYS A 139 12.48 8.42 3.75
N ASN A 140 12.31 9.48 2.95
CA ASN A 140 13.41 10.34 2.52
C ASN A 140 14.14 10.99 3.71
N GLU A 141 13.41 11.52 4.67
CA GLU A 141 13.98 12.07 5.92
C GLU A 141 14.73 11.03 6.74
N GLN A 142 14.30 9.76 6.70
CA GLN A 142 14.96 8.65 7.39
C GLN A 142 16.11 8.03 6.58
N GLY A 143 16.34 8.48 5.34
CA GLY A 143 17.43 8.01 4.49
C GLY A 143 17.23 6.61 3.92
N PHE A 144 15.98 6.15 3.75
CA PHE A 144 15.67 4.89 3.08
C PHE A 144 14.64 5.08 1.96
N GLU A 145 14.69 4.20 0.97
CA GLU A 145 13.78 4.25 -0.18
C GLU A 145 12.53 3.39 0.07
N VAL A 146 11.38 3.87 -0.40
CA VAL A 146 10.08 3.19 -0.21
C VAL A 146 10.02 1.80 -0.86
N ASP A 147 10.81 1.56 -1.91
CA ASP A 147 10.90 0.28 -2.61
C ASP A 147 11.73 -0.78 -1.85
N GLN A 148 12.40 -0.38 -0.78
CA GLN A 148 13.11 -1.28 0.13
C GLN A 148 12.19 -1.87 1.21
N LEU A 149 10.97 -1.36 1.35
CA LEU A 149 9.99 -1.86 2.31
C LEU A 149 9.55 -3.27 1.94
N LYS A 150 9.61 -4.19 2.91
CA LYS A 150 8.99 -5.52 2.83
C LYS A 150 7.50 -5.45 3.15
N TRP A 151 7.14 -4.59 4.12
CA TRP A 151 5.79 -4.54 4.67
C TRP A 151 5.30 -3.11 4.84
N ILE A 152 4.08 -2.87 4.42
CA ILE A 152 3.27 -1.73 4.90
C ILE A 152 2.16 -2.31 5.77
N ILE A 153 2.07 -1.88 7.02
CA ILE A 153 1.10 -2.38 7.99
C ILE A 153 0.20 -1.23 8.41
N MET A 154 -1.12 -1.42 8.38
CA MET A 154 -2.09 -0.37 8.69
C MET A 154 -3.18 -0.86 9.63
N ASP A 155 -3.55 -0.03 10.59
CA ASP A 155 -4.76 -0.25 11.39
C ASP A 155 -6.03 -0.11 10.53
N VAL A 156 -6.93 -1.09 10.65
CA VAL A 156 -8.27 -1.01 10.09
C VAL A 156 -9.16 -0.26 11.08
N LEU A 157 -9.52 0.96 10.72
CA LEU A 157 -10.30 1.89 11.54
C LEU A 157 -11.76 1.99 11.12
N ASP A 158 -12.06 1.82 9.83
CA ASP A 158 -13.43 1.98 9.36
C ASP A 158 -14.29 0.74 9.59
N ALA A 159 -15.54 0.97 9.99
CA ALA A 159 -16.49 -0.09 10.31
C ALA A 159 -16.85 -0.97 9.11
N GLY A 160 -16.80 -0.42 7.88
CA GLY A 160 -17.13 -1.15 6.66
C GLY A 160 -16.15 -2.28 6.38
N THR A 161 -14.86 -1.97 6.40
CA THR A 161 -13.77 -2.94 6.23
C THR A 161 -13.76 -3.95 7.38
N ARG A 162 -13.95 -3.51 8.63
CA ARG A 162 -14.08 -4.42 9.79
C ARG A 162 -15.24 -5.40 9.62
N SER A 163 -16.41 -4.93 9.16
CA SER A 163 -17.56 -5.80 8.93
C SER A 163 -17.26 -6.86 7.87
N LYS A 164 -16.57 -6.51 6.79
CA LYS A 164 -16.17 -7.47 5.74
C LYS A 164 -15.21 -8.53 6.28
N ILE A 165 -14.24 -8.12 7.11
CA ILE A 165 -13.30 -9.04 7.77
C ILE A 165 -14.07 -10.03 8.65
N VAL A 166 -15.01 -9.56 9.47
CA VAL A 166 -15.85 -10.42 10.33
C VAL A 166 -16.65 -11.41 9.49
N SER A 167 -17.37 -10.95 8.46
CA SER A 167 -18.15 -11.83 7.59
C SER A 167 -17.30 -12.87 6.87
N TYR A 168 -16.07 -12.52 6.49
CA TYR A 168 -15.14 -13.48 5.89
C TYR A 168 -14.73 -14.56 6.89
N ARG A 169 -14.37 -14.18 8.12
CA ARG A 169 -14.03 -15.15 9.17
C ARG A 169 -15.15 -16.13 9.42
N GLU A 170 -16.39 -15.64 9.52
CA GLU A 170 -17.58 -16.48 9.70
C GLU A 170 -17.82 -17.43 8.52
N LYS A 171 -17.72 -16.92 7.29
CA LYS A 171 -17.90 -17.73 6.05
C LYS A 171 -16.88 -18.87 5.95
N HIS A 172 -15.67 -18.67 6.47
CA HIS A 172 -14.54 -19.60 6.34
C HIS A 172 -14.20 -20.35 7.64
N ASP A 173 -15.04 -20.26 8.68
CA ASP A 173 -14.85 -20.89 10.00
C ASP A 173 -13.48 -20.57 10.63
N LEU A 174 -13.01 -19.33 10.43
CA LEU A 174 -11.73 -18.87 10.97
C LEU A 174 -11.89 -18.38 12.41
N ARG A 175 -11.00 -18.82 13.30
CA ARG A 175 -11.01 -18.33 14.67
C ARG A 175 -10.58 -16.86 14.71
N PRO A 176 -10.94 -16.12 15.76
CA PRO A 176 -10.58 -14.70 15.90
C PRO A 176 -9.08 -14.40 15.76
N LYS A 177 -8.21 -15.33 16.17
CA LYS A 177 -6.74 -15.17 16.13
C LYS A 177 -6.09 -15.73 14.87
N ASP A 178 -6.85 -16.40 14.01
CA ASP A 178 -6.29 -16.93 12.77
C ASP A 178 -6.01 -15.77 11.81
N ASN A 179 -4.87 -15.80 11.10
CA ASN A 179 -4.58 -14.81 10.07
C ASN A 179 -5.44 -15.10 8.84
N ILE A 180 -5.95 -14.05 8.20
CA ILE A 180 -6.52 -14.16 6.86
C ILE A 180 -5.42 -13.81 5.87
N VAL A 181 -5.14 -14.71 4.94
CA VAL A 181 -4.15 -14.49 3.88
C VAL A 181 -4.88 -14.38 2.56
N ILE A 182 -4.60 -13.31 1.81
CA ILE A 182 -5.24 -13.00 0.54
C ILE A 182 -4.15 -12.83 -0.50
N THR A 183 -4.29 -13.53 -1.61
CA THR A 183 -3.47 -13.36 -2.80
C THR A 183 -4.31 -12.76 -3.94
N PRO A 184 -3.69 -12.17 -4.97
CA PRO A 184 -4.41 -11.70 -6.16
C PRO A 184 -5.27 -12.76 -6.85
N ASP A 185 -4.94 -14.05 -6.67
CA ASP A 185 -5.71 -15.17 -7.21
C ASP A 185 -7.01 -15.43 -6.42
N ASP A 186 -7.12 -14.93 -5.19
CA ASP A 186 -8.33 -14.98 -4.35
C ASP A 186 -9.35 -13.89 -4.75
N LEU A 187 -9.79 -13.93 -6.01
CA LEU A 187 -10.59 -12.90 -6.71
C LEU A 187 -11.82 -12.40 -5.94
N GLU A 188 -12.54 -13.29 -5.25
CA GLU A 188 -13.78 -12.93 -4.53
C GLU A 188 -13.49 -11.93 -3.40
N PHE A 189 -12.43 -12.18 -2.62
CA PHE A 189 -12.12 -11.37 -1.44
C PHE A 189 -11.14 -10.24 -1.75
N TYR A 190 -10.25 -10.44 -2.72
CA TYR A 190 -9.35 -9.40 -3.22
C TYR A 190 -10.11 -8.20 -3.78
N THR A 191 -11.22 -8.43 -4.50
CA THR A 191 -12.05 -7.35 -5.06
C THR A 191 -12.79 -6.58 -3.96
N ASP A 192 -13.31 -7.28 -2.95
CA ASP A 192 -14.05 -6.67 -1.85
C ASP A 192 -13.17 -5.86 -0.88
N LEU A 193 -11.90 -6.23 -0.77
CA LEU A 193 -10.90 -5.56 0.09
C LEU A 193 -10.00 -4.59 -0.64
N ARG A 194 -10.25 -4.34 -1.94
CA ARG A 194 -9.71 -3.20 -2.70
C ARG A 194 -10.30 -1.86 -2.21
N SER A 195 -10.20 -1.69 -0.91
CA SER A 195 -10.63 -0.59 -0.06
C SER A 195 -9.59 0.54 -0.13
N LYS A 196 -9.80 1.58 0.66
CA LYS A 196 -8.82 2.67 0.80
C LYS A 196 -7.43 2.15 1.20
N TYR A 197 -7.33 1.13 2.05
CA TYR A 197 -6.06 0.59 2.55
C TYR A 197 -5.21 -0.01 1.44
N TYR A 198 -5.84 -0.75 0.52
CA TYR A 198 -5.16 -1.30 -0.65
C TYR A 198 -4.55 -0.18 -1.49
N TRP A 199 -5.33 0.86 -1.79
CA TRP A 199 -4.89 1.96 -2.65
C TRP A 199 -3.85 2.84 -1.97
N ASP A 200 -4.00 3.09 -0.67
CA ASP A 200 -3.00 3.79 0.12
C ASP A 200 -1.65 3.05 0.10
N ALA A 201 -1.66 1.73 0.32
CA ALA A 201 -0.46 0.90 0.27
C ALA A 201 0.15 0.84 -1.15
N HIS A 202 -0.68 0.66 -2.17
CA HIS A 202 -0.26 0.62 -3.57
C HIS A 202 0.43 1.93 -4.00
N ASP A 203 -0.12 3.08 -3.61
CA ASP A 203 0.41 4.38 -4.03
C ASP A 203 1.71 4.77 -3.30
N MET A 204 2.02 4.13 -2.17
CA MET A 204 3.28 4.30 -1.44
C MET A 204 4.49 3.71 -2.16
N VAL A 205 4.32 2.56 -2.82
CA VAL A 205 5.41 1.81 -3.47
C VAL A 205 5.19 1.76 -4.98
N PRO A 206 5.35 2.90 -5.69
CA PRO A 206 5.10 2.97 -7.12
C PRO A 206 6.03 2.04 -7.90
N GLY A 207 5.49 1.36 -8.91
CA GLY A 207 6.24 0.40 -9.73
C GLY A 207 6.20 -1.05 -9.23
N PHE A 208 5.63 -1.28 -8.05
CA PHE A 208 5.38 -2.60 -7.49
C PHE A 208 3.88 -2.93 -7.54
N GLU A 209 3.54 -4.22 -7.46
CA GLU A 209 2.19 -4.70 -7.23
C GLU A 209 2.09 -5.30 -5.83
N ILE A 210 0.94 -5.19 -5.20
CA ILE A 210 0.65 -5.92 -3.98
C ILE A 210 0.49 -7.40 -4.35
N ASP A 211 1.32 -8.27 -3.79
CA ASP A 211 1.29 -9.72 -4.01
C ASP A 211 0.55 -10.47 -2.92
N ARG A 212 0.46 -9.89 -1.71
CA ARG A 212 -0.27 -10.48 -0.59
C ARG A 212 -0.81 -9.41 0.36
N ILE A 213 -1.96 -9.74 0.94
CA ILE A 213 -2.57 -8.99 2.03
C ILE A 213 -2.77 -9.97 3.19
N ILE A 214 -2.32 -9.60 4.38
CA ILE A 214 -2.51 -10.39 5.58
C ILE A 214 -3.29 -9.56 6.59
N ILE A 215 -4.43 -10.09 7.02
CA ILE A 215 -5.23 -9.49 8.08
C ILE A 215 -4.98 -10.27 9.36
N SER A 216 -4.50 -9.56 10.37
CA SER A 216 -4.22 -10.10 11.70
C SER A 216 -4.96 -9.30 12.76
N ARG A 217 -5.27 -9.96 13.87
CA ARG A 217 -5.93 -9.35 15.02
C ARG A 217 -4.93 -9.17 16.14
N GLN A 218 -4.83 -7.95 16.65
CA GLN A 218 -3.96 -7.61 17.78
C GLN A 218 -4.79 -7.08 18.95
N GLU A 219 -4.57 -7.65 20.13
CA GLU A 219 -5.09 -7.12 21.37
C GLU A 219 -4.11 -6.04 21.85
N ARG A 220 -4.60 -4.82 22.08
CA ARG A 220 -3.79 -3.67 22.51
C ARG A 220 -4.35 -3.09 23.77
N LEU A 221 -3.49 -2.77 24.73
CA LEU A 221 -3.93 -2.11 25.95
C LEU A 221 -4.04 -0.59 25.74
N ILE A 222 -5.16 0.04 26.14
CA ILE A 222 -5.31 1.51 26.09
C ILE A 222 -5.10 2.10 27.47
N SER A 223 -4.18 3.06 27.59
CA SER A 223 -4.05 3.89 28.79
C SER A 223 -5.28 4.79 29.00
N GLY A 224 -5.84 4.79 30.20
CA GLY A 224 -6.87 5.76 30.61
C GLY A 224 -8.32 5.41 30.28
N SER A 225 -8.59 4.21 29.74
CA SER A 225 -9.96 3.72 29.54
C SER A 225 -10.35 2.69 30.61
N ALA A 226 -11.65 2.63 30.98
CA ALA A 226 -12.19 1.59 31.87
C ALA A 226 -12.10 0.18 31.25
N TYR A 227 -11.90 0.08 29.93
CA TYR A 227 -11.63 -1.16 29.22
C TYR A 227 -10.13 -1.27 28.93
N PRO A 228 -9.43 -2.20 29.59
CA PRO A 228 -7.98 -2.23 29.51
C PRO A 228 -7.47 -2.59 28.11
N ALA A 229 -8.27 -3.27 27.26
CA ALA A 229 -7.85 -3.72 25.93
C ALA A 229 -8.84 -3.31 24.81
N ILE A 230 -8.32 -2.80 23.71
CA ILE A 230 -9.00 -2.81 22.40
C ILE A 230 -8.47 -3.92 21.53
N VAL A 231 -9.31 -4.35 20.60
CA VAL A 231 -8.93 -5.25 19.52
C VAL A 231 -8.75 -4.41 18.27
N ALA A 232 -7.53 -4.37 17.74
CA ALA A 232 -7.23 -3.79 16.45
C ALA A 232 -7.13 -4.89 15.39
N GLU A 233 -7.83 -4.72 14.27
CA GLU A 233 -7.55 -5.48 13.04
C GLU A 233 -6.49 -4.70 12.26
N MET A 234 -5.45 -5.38 11.80
CA MET A 234 -4.36 -4.80 11.01
C MET A 234 -4.30 -5.46 9.65
N MET A 235 -4.04 -4.66 8.60
CA MET A 235 -3.74 -5.15 7.26
C MET A 235 -2.26 -4.93 6.96
N ALA A 236 -1.55 -6.01 6.69
CA ALA A 236 -0.18 -6.00 6.20
C ALA A 236 -0.16 -6.26 4.70
N PHE A 237 0.57 -5.45 3.96
CA PHE A 237 0.73 -5.51 2.51
C PHE A 237 2.19 -5.81 2.19
N SER A 238 2.42 -6.85 1.39
CA SER A 238 3.71 -7.10 0.74
C SER A 238 3.65 -6.71 -0.73
N PHE A 239 4.83 -6.60 -1.35
CA PHE A 239 4.99 -6.06 -2.69
C PHE A 239 5.93 -6.93 -3.53
N GLN A 240 5.60 -7.07 -4.82
CA GLN A 240 6.46 -7.66 -5.82
C GLN A 240 6.72 -6.69 -6.97
N LYS A 241 7.93 -6.73 -7.54
CA LYS A 241 8.30 -5.84 -8.66
C LYS A 241 7.53 -6.24 -9.92
N LYS A 242 6.99 -5.26 -10.67
CA LYS A 242 6.36 -5.54 -11.98
C LYS A 242 7.42 -6.01 -12.96
N VAL A 243 7.36 -7.28 -13.37
CA VAL A 243 8.15 -7.79 -14.50
C VAL A 243 7.42 -7.44 -15.79
N PRO A 244 8.00 -6.64 -16.71
CA PRO A 244 7.38 -6.31 -17.98
C PRO A 244 7.05 -7.58 -18.77
N LYS A 245 5.84 -7.65 -19.35
CA LYS A 245 5.36 -8.82 -20.11
C LYS A 245 6.22 -9.15 -21.34
N ASP A 246 7.01 -8.19 -21.83
CA ASP A 246 7.84 -8.33 -23.03
C ASP A 246 9.21 -8.97 -22.78
N GLU A 247 9.61 -9.18 -21.50
CA GLU A 247 10.84 -9.88 -21.12
C GLU A 247 10.61 -11.38 -20.80
N LYS A 248 9.48 -11.96 -21.22
CA LYS A 248 9.27 -13.43 -21.15
C LYS A 248 10.12 -14.25 -22.12
N ALA A 249 11.12 -13.66 -22.75
CA ALA A 249 12.01 -14.30 -23.73
C ALA A 249 13.48 -14.35 -23.28
N SER A 250 13.77 -14.33 -21.98
CA SER A 250 15.09 -14.72 -21.47
C SER A 250 14.98 -15.99 -20.66
N SER A 251 15.52 -17.06 -21.21
CA SER A 251 15.67 -18.37 -20.60
C SER A 251 16.74 -18.34 -19.52
N GLU A 252 16.38 -17.93 -18.31
CA GLU A 252 17.06 -18.36 -17.09
C GLU A 252 16.02 -18.94 -16.11
N PRO A 253 16.28 -20.12 -15.51
CA PRO A 253 15.25 -20.93 -14.87
C PRO A 253 14.92 -20.41 -13.46
N GLU A 254 13.65 -20.09 -13.25
CA GLU A 254 12.86 -20.28 -12.01
C GLU A 254 13.32 -19.66 -10.68
N GLU A 255 14.49 -19.04 -10.57
CA GLU A 255 14.99 -18.47 -9.30
C GLU A 255 14.40 -17.07 -8.96
N ILE A 256 13.73 -16.41 -9.90
CA ILE A 256 13.20 -15.04 -9.74
C ILE A 256 11.77 -15.00 -9.15
N VAL A 257 11.08 -16.14 -9.03
CA VAL A 257 9.64 -16.15 -8.66
C VAL A 257 9.38 -16.41 -7.17
N ALA A 258 10.40 -16.63 -6.36
CA ALA A 258 10.28 -16.66 -4.91
C ALA A 258 10.70 -15.30 -4.31
N GLN A 259 9.94 -14.23 -4.55
CA GLN A 259 10.00 -13.10 -3.62
C GLN A 259 9.30 -13.54 -2.34
N PHE A 260 10.14 -13.98 -1.41
CA PHE A 260 9.84 -14.66 -0.16
C PHE A 260 8.72 -13.97 0.61
N PHE A 261 7.58 -14.65 0.72
CA PHE A 261 6.73 -14.46 1.88
C PHE A 261 7.54 -14.88 3.12
N ASP A 262 8.09 -13.87 3.79
CA ASP A 262 8.87 -14.02 5.01
C ASP A 262 7.91 -13.84 6.19
N GLU A 263 7.17 -14.90 6.51
CA GLU A 263 6.21 -14.92 7.62
C GLU A 263 6.88 -14.56 8.95
N ASP A 264 8.13 -14.99 9.13
CA ASP A 264 8.93 -14.68 10.30
C ASP A 264 9.20 -13.18 10.40
N SER A 265 9.57 -12.52 9.29
CA SER A 265 9.73 -11.07 9.25
C SER A 265 8.43 -10.30 9.50
N LEU A 266 7.29 -10.79 9.01
CA LEU A 266 5.99 -10.18 9.35
C LEU A 266 5.68 -10.34 10.83
N ASN A 267 5.79 -11.54 11.38
CA ASN A 267 5.52 -11.81 12.79
C ASN A 267 6.46 -11.01 13.69
N ALA A 268 7.72 -10.85 13.31
CA ALA A 268 8.68 -9.97 13.98
C ALA A 268 8.23 -8.50 13.92
N ALA A 269 7.85 -7.98 12.76
CA ALA A 269 7.35 -6.60 12.62
C ALA A 269 6.08 -6.35 13.45
N LEU A 270 5.15 -7.30 13.45
CA LEU A 270 3.94 -7.23 14.29
C LEU A 270 4.26 -7.28 15.78
N LYS A 271 5.28 -8.05 16.16
CA LYS A 271 5.74 -8.11 17.55
C LYS A 271 6.40 -6.81 17.99
N VAL A 272 7.26 -6.23 17.15
CA VAL A 272 7.84 -4.90 17.38
C VAL A 272 6.74 -3.85 17.51
N ALA A 273 5.73 -3.88 16.62
CA ALA A 273 4.59 -2.97 16.69
C ALA A 273 3.82 -3.08 18.03
N GLU A 274 3.68 -4.28 18.58
CA GLU A 274 3.09 -4.51 19.92
C GLU A 274 3.94 -3.89 21.03
N ASP A 275 5.25 -4.16 21.01
CA ASP A 275 6.17 -3.77 22.07
C ASP A 275 6.40 -2.24 22.09
N VAL A 276 6.36 -1.59 20.93
CA VAL A 276 6.41 -0.13 20.78
C VAL A 276 5.19 0.54 21.44
N LEU A 277 3.99 0.01 21.19
CA LEU A 277 2.76 0.53 21.80
C LEU A 277 2.75 0.31 23.32
N GLU A 278 3.21 -0.85 23.80
CA GLU A 278 3.32 -1.14 25.23
C GLU A 278 4.35 -0.23 25.92
N THR A 279 5.43 0.12 25.21
CA THR A 279 6.43 1.09 25.69
C THR A 279 5.85 2.50 25.78
N GLU A 280 5.10 2.95 24.77
CA GLU A 280 4.41 4.24 24.81
C GLU A 280 3.41 4.31 25.98
N ARG A 281 2.68 3.22 26.22
CA ARG A 281 1.75 3.09 27.33
C ARG A 281 2.45 3.28 28.68
N LYS A 282 3.59 2.61 28.90
CA LYS A 282 4.39 2.72 30.14
C LYS A 282 4.95 4.13 30.32
N ASN A 283 5.30 4.82 29.24
CA ASN A 283 5.80 6.19 29.28
C ASN A 283 4.72 7.25 29.53
N SER A 284 3.44 6.86 29.38
CA SER A 284 2.29 7.75 29.57
C SER A 284 1.66 7.65 30.98
N LEU A 285 2.19 6.76 31.83
CA LEU A 285 1.81 6.56 33.24
C LEU A 285 2.82 7.24 34.17
#